data_AF-A0A0M2NVU1-F1
#
_entry.id   AF-A0A0M2NVU1-F1
#
_cell.length_a   1.000
_cell.length_b   1.000
_cell.length_c   1.000
_cell.angle_alpha   90.00
_cell.angle_beta   90.00
_cell.angle_gamma   90.00
#
_symmetry.space_group_name_H-M   'P 1'
#
loop_
_entity.id
_entity.type
_entity.pdbx_description
1 polymer ?
#
loop_
_entity_poly.entity_id
_entity_poly.type
_entity_poly.pdbx_seq_one_letter_code
_entity_poly.pdbx_strand_id
1 'polypeptide(L)' 'MEFNNWTVTINGKGSYNIVRDEDTLVILENYQHVALYLKLENDTIKVKSLSYGNDVSFNVDTREIIVNVINLLDDDD' A
#
# COMPACT_ATOMS: atom_id res chain seq x y z
N MET A 1 -6.59 -2.95 7.92
CA MET A 1 -6.38 -4.37 7.56
C MET A 1 -5.08 -4.86 8.20
N GLU A 2 -4.71 -6.13 8.11
CA GLU A 2 -3.46 -6.64 8.70
C GLU A 2 -2.52 -7.24 7.63
N PHE A 3 -1.21 -7.06 7.83
CA PHE A 3 -0.12 -7.64 7.04
C PHE A 3 1.07 -7.98 7.95
N ASN A 4 1.39 -9.26 8.10
CA ASN A 4 2.49 -9.74 8.98
C ASN A 4 2.45 -9.19 10.43
N ASN A 5 1.28 -9.18 11.08
CA ASN A 5 1.08 -8.57 12.41
C ASN A 5 1.30 -7.05 12.47
N TRP A 6 1.31 -6.37 11.31
CA TRP A 6 1.21 -4.92 11.22
C TRP A 6 -0.22 -4.51 10.87
N THR A 7 -0.70 -3.47 11.52
CA THR A 7 -1.95 -2.83 11.16
C THR A 7 -1.70 -1.92 9.95
N VAL A 8 -2.40 -2.17 8.85
CA VAL A 8 -2.30 -1.37 7.63
C VAL A 8 -3.54 -0.50 7.48
N THR A 9 -3.32 0.80 7.37
CA THR A 9 -4.34 1.82 7.09
C THR A 9 -4.08 2.39 5.70
N ILE A 10 -5.08 2.33 4.83
CA ILE A 10 -4.99 2.85 3.46
C ILE A 10 -5.91 4.06 3.38
N ASN A 11 -5.32 5.22 3.14
CA ASN A 11 -6.00 6.48 2.92
C ASN A 11 -5.94 6.79 1.43
N GLY A 12 -7.06 7.11 0.82
CA GLY A 12 -7.12 7.45 -0.60
C GLY A 12 -8.56 7.61 -1.03
N LYS A 13 -8.77 8.47 -2.03
CA LYS A 13 -10.07 8.58 -2.73
C LYS A 13 -9.98 7.75 -4.02
N GLY A 14 -11.13 7.29 -4.50
CA GLY A 14 -11.20 6.48 -5.74
C GLY A 14 -11.25 4.97 -5.50
N SER A 15 -11.33 4.22 -6.60
CA SER A 15 -11.42 2.76 -6.59
C SER A 15 -10.03 2.13 -6.58
N TYR A 16 -9.72 1.40 -5.52
CA TYR A 16 -8.50 0.59 -5.42
C TYR A 16 -8.83 -0.87 -5.11
N ASN A 17 -7.95 -1.75 -5.53
CA ASN A 17 -7.98 -3.17 -5.19
C ASN A 17 -6.80 -3.53 -4.32
N ILE A 18 -7.02 -4.50 -3.46
CA ILE A 18 -6.00 -5.01 -2.56
C ILE A 18 -5.82 -6.49 -2.87
N VAL A 19 -4.63 -6.85 -3.34
CA VAL A 19 -4.21 -8.24 -3.50
C VAL A 19 -3.25 -8.56 -2.37
N ARG A 20 -3.57 -9.56 -1.56
CA ARG A 20 -2.75 -9.94 -0.41
C ARG A 20 -2.64 -11.45 -0.26
N ASP A 21 -1.48 -11.88 0.20
CA ASP A 21 -1.21 -13.21 0.72
C ASP A 21 -0.37 -13.11 2.01
N GLU A 22 0.22 -14.21 2.45
CA GLU A 22 1.03 -14.28 3.68
C GLU A 22 2.23 -13.31 3.66
N ASP A 23 2.88 -13.18 2.50
CA ASP A 23 4.13 -12.45 2.36
C ASP A 23 3.98 -11.19 1.50
N THR A 24 2.84 -11.01 0.84
CA THR A 24 2.65 -10.01 -0.20
C THR A 24 1.46 -9.11 0.11
N LEU A 25 1.64 -7.80 -0.06
CA LEU A 25 0.57 -6.83 -0.10
C LEU A 25 0.75 -5.94 -1.32
N VAL A 26 -0.21 -5.94 -2.22
CA VAL A 26 -0.24 -5.08 -3.41
C VAL A 26 -1.53 -4.27 -3.41
N ILE A 27 -1.40 -2.96 -3.60
CA ILE A 27 -2.52 -2.05 -3.81
C ILE A 27 -2.49 -1.65 -5.28
N LEU A 28 -3.61 -1.85 -5.97
CA LEU A 28 -3.80 -1.55 -7.38
C LEU A 28 -4.81 -0.41 -7.55
N GLU A 29 -4.43 0.63 -8.26
CA GLU A 29 -5.32 1.68 -8.74
C GLU A 29 -5.97 1.24 -10.05
N ASN A 30 -7.29 1.43 -10.15
CA ASN A 30 -8.07 1.12 -11.37
C ASN A 30 -7.78 -0.28 -11.95
N TYR A 31 -7.54 -1.28 -11.08
CA TYR A 31 -7.26 -2.69 -11.42
C TYR A 31 -5.98 -2.96 -12.24
N GLN A 32 -5.20 -1.94 -12.61
CA GLN A 32 -4.09 -2.11 -13.57
C GLN A 32 -2.77 -1.50 -13.10
N HIS A 33 -2.81 -0.44 -12.30
CA HIS A 33 -1.61 0.30 -11.89
C HIS A 33 -1.24 -0.03 -10.46
N VAL A 34 0.01 -0.44 -10.21
CA VAL A 34 0.50 -0.71 -8.86
C VAL A 34 0.73 0.61 -8.13
N ALA A 35 -0.10 0.90 -7.12
CA ALA A 35 0.11 2.00 -6.19
C ALA A 35 1.25 1.68 -5.22
N LEU A 36 1.19 0.48 -4.63
CA LEU A 36 2.15 0.00 -3.65
C LEU A 36 2.31 -1.51 -3.79
N TYR A 37 3.54 -2.00 -3.66
CA TYR A 37 3.84 -3.41 -3.48
C TYR A 37 4.81 -3.58 -2.30
N LEU A 38 4.32 -4.21 -1.23
CA LEU A 38 5.13 -4.71 -0.12
C LEU A 38 5.36 -6.21 -0.22
N LYS A 39 6.58 -6.66 0.09
CA LYS A 39 6.94 -8.08 0.22
C LYS A 39 7.68 -8.32 1.54
N LEU A 40 7.26 -9.31 2.30
CA LEU A 40 8.01 -9.86 3.42
C LEU A 40 9.09 -10.80 2.89
N GLU A 41 10.35 -10.53 3.22
CA GLU A 41 11.48 -11.38 2.90
C GLU A 41 12.43 -11.41 4.10
N ASN A 42 12.64 -12.58 4.70
CA ASN A 42 13.52 -12.78 5.86
C ASN A 42 13.23 -11.77 7.00
N ASP A 43 11.98 -11.75 7.47
CA ASP A 43 11.48 -10.83 8.51
C ASP A 43 11.61 -9.34 8.19
N THR A 44 11.92 -8.99 6.94
CA THR A 44 12.03 -7.61 6.47
C THR A 44 10.89 -7.29 5.52
N ILE A 45 10.09 -6.29 5.86
CA ILE A 45 9.11 -5.73 4.92
C ILE A 45 9.84 -4.84 3.92
N LYS A 46 9.82 -5.22 2.64
CA LYS A 46 10.42 -4.46 1.54
C LYS A 46 9.36 -3.77 0.71
N VAL A 47 9.58 -2.49 0.44
CA VAL A 47 8.80 -1.75 -0.56
C VAL A 47 9.40 -2.07 -1.93
N LYS A 48 8.72 -2.94 -2.70
CA LYS A 48 9.16 -3.35 -4.04
C LYS A 48 8.75 -2.35 -5.12
N SER A 49 7.64 -1.64 -4.89
CA SER A 49 7.16 -0.58 -5.78
C SER A 49 6.32 0.41 -4.98
N LEU A 50 6.45 1.69 -5.32
CA LEU A 50 5.62 2.80 -4.88
C LEU A 50 5.47 3.73 -6.09
N SER A 51 4.25 3.92 -6.60
CA SER A 51 4.02 4.82 -7.72
C SER A 51 4.11 6.28 -7.31
N TYR A 52 4.29 7.16 -8.29
CA TYR A 52 4.53 8.58 -8.07
C TYR A 52 3.39 9.25 -7.29
N GLY A 53 3.77 10.05 -6.29
CA GLY A 53 2.87 10.84 -5.45
C GLY A 53 2.09 10.06 -4.39
N ASN A 54 2.17 8.72 -4.42
CA ASN A 54 1.77 7.89 -3.28
C ASN A 54 2.82 7.98 -2.17
N ASP A 55 2.37 7.80 -0.93
CA ASP A 55 3.24 7.79 0.25
C ASP A 55 3.01 6.51 1.06
N VAL A 56 4.08 6.01 1.68
CA VAL A 56 4.00 4.93 2.65
C VAL A 56 4.87 5.26 3.85
N SER A 57 4.25 5.21 5.03
CA SER A 57 4.87 5.50 6.31
C SER A 57 4.80 4.27 7.21
N PHE A 58 5.88 4.02 7.95
CA PHE A 58 5.99 2.90 8.89
C PHE A 58 6.19 3.45 10.30
N ASN A 59 5.28 3.10 11.20
CA ASN A 59 5.46 3.33 12.63
C ASN A 59 5.85 2.00 13.30
N VAL A 60 7.13 1.90 13.65
CA VAL A 60 7.72 0.67 14.21
C VAL A 60 7.24 0.42 15.65
N ASP A 61 7.00 1.49 16.41
CA ASP A 61 6.61 1.39 17.82
C ASP A 61 5.20 0.79 17.96
N THR A 62 4.28 1.20 17.08
CA THR A 62 2.88 0.73 17.07
C THR A 62 2.62 -0.41 16.08
N ARG A 63 3.62 -0.78 15.26
CA ARG A 63 3.49 -1.72 14.13
C ARG A 63 2.38 -1.32 13.16
N GLU A 64 2.39 -0.05 12.76
CA GLU A 64 1.42 0.49 11.80
C GLU A 64 2.09 0.82 10.47
N ILE A 65 1.39 0.51 9.38
CA ILE A 65 1.73 0.91 8.02
C ILE A 65 0.61 1.82 7.53
N ILE A 66 0.95 3.05 7.19
CA ILE A 66 -0.01 4.02 6.64
C ILE A 66 0.34 4.22 5.18
N VAL A 67 -0.61 3.92 4.30
CA VAL A 67 -0.46 4.12 2.85
C VAL A 67 -1.39 5.23 2.43
N ASN A 68 -0.85 6.28 1.81
CA ASN A 68 -1.63 7.34 1.20
C ASN A 68 -1.57 7.18 -0.32
N VAL A 69 -2.70 6.80 -0.92
CA VAL A 69 -2.86 6.62 -2.36
C VAL A 69 -3.54 7.85 -2.95
N ILE A 70 -2.89 8.52 -3.88
CA ILE A 70 -3.43 9.64 -4.63
C ILE A 70 -4.06 9.13 -5.93
N ASN A 71 -5.34 9.45 -6.17
CA ASN A 71 -5.94 9.15 -7.46
C ASN A 71 -5.52 10.24 -8.46
N LEU A 72 -4.42 10.01 -9.19
CA LEU A 72 -3.92 10.93 -10.23
C LEU A 72 -4.87 11.07 -11.44
N LEU A 73 -5.92 10.25 -11.53
CA LEU A 73 -6.86 10.22 -12.64
C LEU A 73 -8.23 10.84 -12.30
N ASP A 74 -8.43 11.31 -11.07
CA ASP A 74 -9.63 12.07 -10.64
C ASP A 74 -9.43 13.60 -10.75
N ASP A 75 -8.32 14.06 -11.33
CA ASP A 75 -7.97 15.49 -11.48
C ASP A 75 -8.59 16.16 -12.72
N ASP A 76 -9.59 15.55 -13.35
CA ASP A 76 -10.43 16.16 -14.39
C ASP A 76 -11.83 16.47 -13.82
N ASP A 77 -11.93 17.54 -13.03
CA ASP A 77 -13.18 18.24 -12.70
C ASP A 77 -13.05 19.74 -13.02
#